data_AF-A0A258LP35-F1
#
_entry.id   AF-A0A258LP35-F1
#
_cell.length_a   1.000
_cell.length_b   1.000
_cell.length_c   1.000
_cell.angle_alpha   90.00
_cell.angle_beta   90.00
_cell.angle_gamma   90.00
#
_symmetry.space_group_name_H-M   'P 1'
#
loop_
_entity.id
_entity.type
_entity.pdbx_description
1 polymer ?
#
loop_
_entity_poly.entity_id
_entity_poly.type
_entity_poly.pdbx_seq_one_letter_code
_entity_poly.pdbx_strand_id
1 'polypeptide(L)'
;MTEVWTYDQFADEALNEAGITWPHFLNALSVWSFMQGRPVTVAEASLTFNTSADLIRKAVREHPFLVLEGDDDSPATQMIEHDGE
;
A
#
# COMPACT_ATOMS: atom_id res chain seq x y z
N MET A 1 -13.99 16.03 7.11
CA MET A 1 -13.37 14.70 6.92
C MET A 1 -13.01 14.60 5.46
N THR A 2 -11.73 14.50 5.14
CA THR A 2 -11.28 14.16 3.79
C THR A 2 -11.65 12.71 3.52
N GLU A 3 -12.28 12.44 2.39
CA GLU A 3 -12.57 11.09 1.93
C GLU A 3 -11.23 10.38 1.65
N VAL A 4 -11.03 9.21 2.25
CA VAL A 4 -9.83 8.39 2.05
C VAL A 4 -10.07 7.43 0.90
N TRP A 5 -9.02 7.13 0.13
CA TRP A 5 -9.14 6.26 -1.03
C TRP A 5 -9.37 4.80 -0.61
N THR A 6 -10.36 4.14 -1.22
CA THR A 6 -10.79 2.76 -0.94
C THR A 6 -10.65 1.84 -2.16
N TYR A 7 -10.76 0.53 -1.95
CA TYR A 7 -10.48 -0.47 -2.98
C TYR A 7 -11.42 -0.39 -4.20
N ASP A 8 -12.68 -0.02 -3.98
CA ASP A 8 -13.72 0.13 -5.01
C ASP A 8 -13.49 1.32 -5.96
N GLN A 9 -12.50 2.17 -5.67
CA GLN A 9 -12.15 3.31 -6.52
C GLN A 9 -11.04 2.98 -7.55
N PHE A 10 -10.49 1.76 -7.54
CA PHE A 10 -9.57 1.32 -8.58
C PHE A 10 -10.32 0.91 -9.85
N ALA A 11 -9.79 1.32 -11.00
CA ALA A 11 -10.32 0.96 -12.30
C ALA A 11 -10.14 -0.53 -12.59
N ASP A 12 -11.14 -1.14 -13.23
CA ASP A 12 -11.08 -2.52 -13.70
C ASP A 12 -10.40 -2.59 -15.07
N GLU A 13 -9.21 -3.22 -15.11
CA GLU A 13 -8.45 -3.44 -16.33
C GLU A 13 -9.19 -4.33 -17.34
N ALA A 14 -9.94 -5.34 -16.86
CA ALA A 14 -10.70 -6.23 -17.72
C ALA A 14 -11.87 -5.50 -18.42
N LEU A 15 -12.34 -4.41 -17.84
CA LEU A 15 -13.37 -3.54 -18.40
C LEU A 15 -12.78 -2.37 -19.22
N ASN A 16 -11.45 -2.28 -19.32
CA ASN A 16 -10.74 -1.17 -19.96
C ASN A 16 -11.21 0.20 -19.44
N GLU A 17 -11.47 0.28 -18.14
CA GLU A 17 -11.84 1.52 -17.47
C GLU A 17 -10.66 2.49 -17.41
N ALA A 18 -10.93 3.78 -17.62
CA ALA A 18 -9.92 4.81 -17.46
C ALA A 18 -9.66 5.08 -15.97
N GLY A 19 -8.43 4.85 -15.50
CA GLY A 19 -8.04 5.19 -14.14
C GLY A 19 -6.79 4.46 -13.64
N ILE A 20 -6.55 4.55 -12.33
CA ILE A 20 -5.51 3.78 -11.65
C ILE A 20 -6.06 2.40 -11.35
N THR A 21 -5.38 1.36 -11.81
CA THR A 21 -5.72 -0.04 -11.51
C THR A 21 -5.06 -0.47 -10.21
N TRP A 22 -5.53 -1.56 -9.62
CA TRP A 22 -4.91 -2.12 -8.42
C TRP A 22 -3.41 -2.47 -8.60
N PRO A 23 -2.97 -3.12 -9.70
CA PRO A 23 -1.55 -3.35 -9.96
C PRO A 23 -0.69 -2.08 -10.03
N HIS A 24 -1.23 -0.97 -10.56
CA HIS A 24 -0.52 0.32 -10.54
C HIS A 24 -0.25 0.78 -9.11
N PHE A 25 -1.23 0.63 -8.21
CA PHE A 25 -1.08 0.99 -6.80
C PHE A 25 -0.07 0.09 -6.07
N LEU A 26 -0.12 -1.23 -6.30
CA LEU A 26 0.84 -2.18 -5.71
C LEU A 26 2.29 -1.79 -6.05
N ASN A 27 2.55 -1.51 -7.32
CA ASN A 27 3.87 -1.08 -7.79
C ASN A 27 4.28 0.27 -7.23
N ALA A 28 3.34 1.23 -7.16
CA ALA A 28 3.60 2.55 -6.60
C ALA A 28 4.01 2.46 -5.11
N LEU A 29 3.31 1.64 -4.32
CA LEU A 29 3.63 1.40 -2.91
C LEU A 29 5.03 0.78 -2.73
N SER A 30 5.33 -0.24 -3.54
CA SER A 30 6.63 -0.92 -3.52
C SER A 30 7.78 0.05 -3.85
N VAL A 31 7.69 0.75 -4.98
CA VAL A 31 8.73 1.71 -5.39
C VAL A 31 8.87 2.84 -4.37
N TRP A 32 7.76 3.40 -3.89
CA TRP A 32 7.80 4.47 -2.90
C TRP A 32 8.51 4.04 -1.61
N SER A 33 8.16 2.88 -1.06
CA SER A 33 8.75 2.39 0.20
C SER A 33 10.24 2.12 0.03
N PHE A 34 10.65 1.49 -1.08
CA PHE A 34 12.06 1.26 -1.41
C PHE A 34 12.84 2.58 -1.51
N MET A 35 12.26 3.60 -2.15
CA MET A 35 12.89 4.92 -2.31
C MET A 35 13.06 5.70 -1.00
N GLN A 36 12.40 5.30 0.10
CA GLN A 36 12.60 5.97 1.39
C GLN A 36 14.00 5.71 1.96
N GLY A 37 14.67 4.62 1.56
CA GLY A 37 16.01 4.26 2.07
C GLY A 37 16.03 4.01 3.58
N ARG A 38 14.86 3.74 4.18
CA ARG A 38 14.66 3.42 5.59
C ARG A 38 13.39 2.59 5.74
N PRO A 39 13.24 1.86 6.86
CA PRO A 39 11.97 1.24 7.20
C PRO A 39 10.84 2.27 7.28
N VAL A 40 9.66 1.89 6.80
CA VAL A 40 8.44 2.70 6.84
C VAL A 40 7.26 1.93 7.39
N THR A 41 6.34 2.64 8.01
CA THR A 41 5.16 2.07 8.63
C THR A 41 3.93 2.08 7.71
N VAL A 42 2.96 1.23 8.01
CA VAL A 42 1.63 1.25 7.39
C VAL A 42 0.95 2.62 7.55
N ALA A 43 1.12 3.29 8.69
CA ALA A 43 0.59 4.63 8.92
C ALA A 43 1.22 5.68 7.99
N GLU A 44 2.53 5.65 7.80
CA GLU A 44 3.23 6.57 6.89
C GLU A 44 2.78 6.37 5.44
N ALA A 45 2.64 5.11 5.01
CA ALA A 45 2.12 4.80 3.68
C ALA A 45 0.67 5.29 3.52
N SER A 46 -0.19 5.06 4.51
CA SER A 46 -1.58 5.50 4.50
C SER A 46 -1.71 7.02 4.35
N LEU A 47 -0.88 7.76 5.09
CA LEU A 47 -0.82 9.22 4.99
C LEU A 47 -0.29 9.69 3.63
N THR A 48 0.74 9.01 3.10
CA THR A 48 1.36 9.39 1.84
C THR A 48 0.43 9.19 0.65
N PHE A 49 -0.31 8.07 0.63
CA PHE A 49 -1.22 7.74 -0.46
C PHE A 49 -2.65 8.23 -0.23
N ASN A 50 -2.94 8.87 0.91
CA ASN A 50 -4.29 9.27 1.33
C ASN A 50 -5.28 8.10 1.30
N THR A 51 -4.87 6.96 1.87
CA THR A 51 -5.62 5.70 1.91
C THR A 51 -5.83 5.23 3.36
N SER A 52 -6.62 4.17 3.55
CA SER A 52 -6.72 3.50 4.84
C SER A 52 -5.57 2.53 5.09
N ALA A 53 -5.27 2.26 6.38
CA ALA A 53 -4.31 1.24 6.78
C ALA A 53 -4.65 -0.15 6.22
N ASP A 54 -5.94 -0.49 6.15
CA ASP A 54 -6.39 -1.78 5.63
C ASP A 54 -6.13 -1.92 4.14
N LEU A 55 -6.22 -0.83 3.37
CA LEU A 55 -5.87 -0.85 1.96
C LEU A 55 -4.36 -1.06 1.77
N ILE A 56 -3.54 -0.39 2.57
CA ILE A 56 -2.08 -0.60 2.57
C ILE A 56 -1.74 -2.05 2.92
N ARG A 57 -2.34 -2.61 3.97
CA ARG A 57 -2.12 -4.02 4.37
C ARG A 57 -2.51 -4.99 3.27
N LYS A 58 -3.66 -4.75 2.62
CA LYS A 58 -4.09 -5.55 1.48
C LYS A 58 -3.06 -5.45 0.34
N ALA A 59 -2.59 -4.25 0.03
CA ALA A 59 -1.58 -4.04 -1.00
C ALA A 59 -0.27 -4.77 -0.70
N VAL A 60 0.24 -4.65 0.53
CA VAL A 60 1.46 -5.35 0.94
C VAL A 60 1.30 -6.87 0.83
N ARG A 61 0.20 -7.43 1.34
CA ARG A 61 -0.06 -8.88 1.32
C ARG A 61 -0.24 -9.45 -0.09
N GLU A 62 -0.64 -8.63 -1.06
CA GLU A 62 -0.84 -9.04 -2.45
C GLU A 62 0.36 -8.73 -3.36
N HIS A 63 1.34 -7.96 -2.88
CA HIS A 63 2.56 -7.69 -3.63
C HIS A 63 3.60 -8.80 -3.41
N PRO A 64 4.25 -9.31 -4.47
CA PRO A 64 5.13 -10.48 -4.38
C PRO A 64 6.43 -10.29 -3.57
N PHE A 65 6.83 -9.04 -3.34
CA PHE A 65 8.09 -8.70 -2.67
C PHE A 65 7.91 -7.81 -1.43
N LEU A 66 6.70 -7.60 -0.94
CA LEU A 66 6.49 -6.82 0.28
C LEU A 66 5.97 -7.72 1.40
N VAL A 67 6.40 -7.46 2.63
CA VAL A 67 5.91 -8.16 3.81
C VAL A 67 5.59 -7.16 4.94
N LEU A 68 4.69 -7.56 5.83
CA LEU A 68 4.37 -6.80 7.04
C LEU A 68 5.13 -7.39 8.24
N GLU A 69 5.80 -6.53 9.01
CA GLU A 69 6.41 -6.90 10.29
C GLU A 69 5.76 -6.11 11.44
N GLY A 70 5.52 -6.79 12.57
CA GLY A 70 4.88 -6.21 13.75
C GLY A 70 3.37 -6.44 13.82
N ASP A 71 2.74 -5.91 14.88
CA ASP A 71 1.35 -6.19 15.23
C ASP A 71 0.33 -5.54 14.28
N ASP A 72 -0.68 -6.31 13.88
CA ASP A 72 -1.79 -5.89 13.02
C ASP A 72 -2.67 -4.79 13.64
N ASP A 73 -2.64 -4.60 14.96
CA ASP A 73 -3.49 -3.61 15.64
C ASP A 73 -2.87 -2.20 15.66
N SER A 74 -1.60 -2.05 15.25
CA SER A 74 -0.86 -0.79 15.38
C SER A 74 -0.23 -0.35 14.06
N PRO A 75 -0.97 0.34 13.16
CA PRO A 75 -0.44 0.84 11.89
C PRO A 75 0.82 1.71 12.03
N ALA A 76 0.98 2.39 13.16
CA ALA A 76 2.11 3.28 13.44
C ALA A 76 3.40 2.55 13.81
N THR A 77 3.33 1.25 14.10
CA THR A 77 4.48 0.40 14.44
C THR A 77 4.59 -0.83 13.54
N GLN A 78 3.61 -1.05 12.66
CA GLN A 78 3.63 -2.12 11.68
C GLN A 78 4.44 -1.68 10.45
N MET A 79 5.55 -2.36 10.21
CA MET A 79 6.54 -2.03 9.19
C MET A 79 6.22 -2.68 7.85
N ILE A 80 6.63 -2.02 6.76
CA ILE A 80 6.62 -2.54 5.40
C ILE A 80 8.06 -2.86 5.04
N GLU A 81 8.36 -4.14 4.84
CA GLU A 81 9.68 -4.66 4.49
C GLU A 81 9.68 -5.24 3.07
N HIS A 82 10.86 -5.40 2.48
CA HIS A 82 11.04 -5.99 1.13
C HIS A 82 11.64 -7.40 1.24
N ASP A 83 10.95 -8.40 0.68
CA ASP A 83 11.44 -9.78 0.63
C ASP A 83 12.48 -9.93 -0.49
N GLY A 84 13.69 -10.40 -0.13
CA GLY A 84 14.82 -10.55 -1.05
C GLY A 84 16.03 -9.64 -0.78
N GLU A 85 16.04 -8.90 0.33
CA GLU A 85 17.26 -8.31 0.92
C GLU A 85 17.94 -9.24 1.95
#